data_AF-A0A2T5IRP7-F1
#
_entry.id   AF-A0A2T5IRP7-F1
#
_cell.length_a   1.000
_cell.length_b   1.000
_cell.length_c   1.000
_cell.angle_alpha   90.00
_cell.angle_beta   90.00
_cell.angle_gamma   90.00
#
_symmetry.space_group_name_H-M   'P 1'
#
loop_
_entity.id
_entity.type
_entity.pdbx_description
1 polymer ?
#
loop_
_entity_poly.entity_id
_entity_poly.type
_entity_poly.pdbx_seq_one_letter_code
_entity_poly.pdbx_strand_id
1 'polypeptide(L)' 'MADYLLFLLFTGLRRQEVAALKWSAIDLNDLSFTLKDTKNREPLTLPLTDFIVQLLESRKVIKYSKYVFAGDGKALGI' A
#
# COMPACT_ATOMS: atom_id res chain seq x y z
N MET A 1 8.49 -7.29 5.49
CA MET A 1 8.56 -6.27 6.56
C MET A 1 9.35 -5.04 6.10
N ALA A 2 10.54 -5.21 5.50
CA ALA A 2 11.34 -4.09 4.98
C ALA A 2 10.56 -3.14 4.04
N ASP A 3 9.90 -3.69 3.01
CA ASP A 3 9.14 -2.89 2.04
C ASP A 3 8.01 -2.07 2.67
N TYR A 4 7.39 -2.58 3.74
CA TYR A 4 6.33 -1.86 4.47
C TYR A 4 6.89 -0.63 5.18
N LEU A 5 8.06 -0.76 5.81
CA LEU A 5 8.72 0.35 6.48
C LEU A 5 9.23 1.38 5.47
N LEU A 6 9.80 0.93 4.35
CA LEU A 6 10.21 1.80 3.25
C LEU A 6 9.02 2.59 2.71
N PHE A 7 7.91 1.91 2.41
CA PHE A 7 6.70 2.58 1.93
C PHE A 7 6.18 3.63 2.92
N LEU A 8 6.15 3.32 4.22
CA LEU A 8 5.80 4.30 5.25
C LEU A 8 6.74 5.50 5.29
N LEU A 9 8.05 5.26 5.20
CA LEU A 9 9.06 6.32 5.24
C LEU A 9 8.92 7.28 4.06
N PHE A 10 8.71 6.75 2.85
CA PHE A 10 8.64 7.57 1.64
C PHE A 10 7.28 8.24 1.42
N THR A 11 6.20 7.69 1.97
CA THR A 11 4.83 8.24 1.77
C THR A 11 4.32 9.03 2.97
N GLY A 12 4.93 8.88 4.16
CA GLY A 12 4.50 9.54 5.39
C GLY A 12 3.11 9.10 5.90
N LEU A 13 2.54 8.05 5.32
CA LEU A 13 1.20 7.56 5.66
C LEU A 13 1.15 6.96 7.06
N ARG A 14 -0.07 6.87 7.61
CA ARG A 14 -0.27 6.16 8.87
C ARG A 14 -0.11 4.66 8.65
N ARG A 15 0.45 3.98 9.66
CA ARG A 15 0.62 2.52 9.68
C ARG A 15 -0.65 1.76 9.26
N GLN A 16 -1.82 2.21 9.73
CA GLN A 16 -3.11 1.60 9.41
C GLN A 16 -3.53 1.79 7.95
N GLU A 17 -3.27 2.96 7.36
CA GLU A 17 -3.57 3.24 5.95
C GLU A 17 -2.74 2.33 5.03
N VAL A 18 -1.45 2.17 5.32
CA VAL A 18 -0.57 1.28 4.55
C VAL A 18 -0.91 -0.19 4.78
N ALA A 19 -1.27 -0.59 6.00
CA ALA A 19 -1.70 -1.96 6.29
C ALA A 19 -3.01 -2.34 5.58
N ALA A 20 -3.90 -1.37 5.36
CA ALA A 20 -5.16 -1.55 4.64
C ALA A 20 -5.05 -1.30 3.13
N LEU A 21 -3.89 -0.87 2.63
CA LEU A 21 -3.67 -0.52 1.22
C LEU A 21 -3.90 -1.74 0.32
N LYS A 22 -4.76 -1.59 -0.68
CA LYS A 22 -5.10 -2.63 -1.67
C LYS A 22 -4.42 -2.35 -2.99
N TRP A 23 -4.12 -3.40 -3.77
CA TRP A 23 -3.58 -3.22 -5.12
C TRP A 23 -4.53 -2.43 -6.03
N SER A 24 -5.85 -2.53 -5.81
CA SER A 24 -6.85 -1.75 -6.54
C SER A 24 -6.81 -0.23 -6.27
N ALA A 25 -6.01 0.21 -5.30
CA ALA A 25 -5.80 1.63 -5.01
C ALA A 25 -4.56 2.19 -5.72
N ILE A 26 -3.75 1.33 -6.34
CA ILE A 26 -2.52 1.70 -7.06
C ILE A 26 -2.84 1.81 -8.56
N ASP A 27 -2.51 2.94 -9.16
CA ASP A 27 -2.51 3.13 -10.61
C ASP A 27 -1.06 3.30 -11.08
N LEU A 28 -0.52 2.26 -11.72
CA LEU A 28 0.85 2.30 -12.26
C LEU A 28 0.93 3.04 -13.61
N ASN A 29 -0.20 3.28 -14.28
CA ASN A 29 -0.20 4.07 -15.52
C ASN A 29 -0.15 5.57 -15.20
N ASP A 30 -0.92 5.99 -14.19
CA ASP A 30 -0.94 7.37 -13.69
C ASP A 30 0.17 7.64 -12.65
N LEU A 31 0.96 6.61 -12.29
CA LEU A 31 1.99 6.66 -11.25
C LEU A 31 1.46 7.28 -9.95
N SER A 32 0.29 6.85 -9.51
CA SER A 32 -0.39 7.41 -8.35
C SER A 32 -1.10 6.32 -7.54
N PHE A 33 -1.49 6.66 -6.31
CA PHE A 33 -2.39 5.82 -5.53
C PHE A 33 -3.38 6.64 -4.73
N THR A 34 -4.57 6.10 -4.51
CA THR A 34 -5.67 6.80 -3.85
C THR A 34 -6.19 6.04 -2.63
N LEU A 35 -6.07 6.66 -1.46
CA LEU A 35 -6.64 6.18 -0.21
C LEU A 35 -8.05 6.76 -0.04
N LYS A 36 -9.07 5.90 -0.10
CA LYS A 36 -10.48 6.32 0.02
C LYS A 36 -11.00 6.43 1.46
N ASP A 37 -10.31 5.77 2.40
CA ASP A 37 -10.75 5.64 3.79
C ASP A 37 -9.73 6.31 4.73
N THR A 38 -9.62 7.63 4.61
CA THR A 38 -8.80 8.44 5.52
C THR A 38 -9.64 8.83 6.73
N LYS A 39 -8.96 9.16 7.85
CA LYS A 39 -9.60 9.58 9.11
C LYS A 39 -10.65 10.71 8.95
N ASN A 40 -10.54 11.49 7.87
CA ASN A 40 -11.41 12.64 7.59
C ASN A 40 -12.43 12.36 6.47
N ARG A 41 -12.55 11.13 5.95
CA ARG A 41 -13.40 10.74 4.81
C ARG A 41 -13.12 11.47 3.50
N GLU A 42 -11.98 12.14 3.39
CA GLU A 42 -11.53 12.74 2.14
C GLU A 42 -10.56 11.79 1.44
N PRO A 43 -10.76 11.49 0.14
CA PRO A 43 -9.80 10.74 -0.64
C PRO A 43 -8.45 11.45 -0.67
N LEU A 44 -7.37 10.74 -0.35
CA LEU A 44 -6.01 11.24 -0.49
C LEU A 44 -5.34 10.52 -1.66
N THR A 45 -5.01 11.26 -2.71
CA THR A 45 -4.22 10.77 -3.84
C THR A 45 -2.79 11.26 -3.72
N LEU A 46 -1.83 10.35 -3.82
CA LEU A 46 -0.40 10.64 -3.74
C LEU A 46 0.32 10.09 -4.97
N PRO A 47 1.35 10.81 -5.49
CA PRO A 47 2.18 10.28 -6.56
C PRO A 47 3.07 9.15 -6.05
N LEU A 48 3.41 8.23 -6.95
CA LEU A 48 4.40 7.19 -6.76
C LEU A 48 5.74 7.70 -7.27
N THR A 49 6.75 7.67 -6.43
CA THR A 49 8.14 7.90 -6.88
C THR A 49 8.67 6.66 -7.58
N ASP A 50 9.68 6.82 -8.44
CA ASP A 50 10.32 5.70 -9.15
C ASP A 50 10.76 4.57 -8.20
N PHE A 51 11.25 4.93 -7.02
CA PHE A 51 11.63 3.98 -5.98
C PHE A 51 10.41 3.15 -5.51
N ILE A 52 9.28 3.81 -5.26
CA ILE A 52 8.06 3.13 -4.81
C ILE A 52 7.48 2.26 -5.92
N VAL A 53 7.56 2.68 -7.18
CA VAL A 53 7.14 1.87 -8.33
C VAL A 53 7.94 0.56 -8.36
N GLN A 54 9.28 0.63 -8.31
CA GLN A 54 10.13 -0.56 -8.31
C GLN A 54 9.85 -1.49 -7.10
N LEU A 55 9.61 -0.91 -5.92
CA LEU A 55 9.20 -1.65 -4.73
C LEU A 55 7.86 -2.36 -4.93
N LEU A 56 6.88 -1.69 -5.53
CA LEU A 56 5.56 -2.27 -5.79
C LEU A 56 5.61 -3.38 -6.85
N GLU A 57 6.38 -3.19 -7.92
CA GLU A 57 6.55 -4.18 -8.99
C GLU A 57 7.20 -5.47 -8.49
N SER A 58 8.33 -5.36 -7.78
CA SER A 58 9.03 -6.50 -7.20
C SER A 58 8.14 -7.30 -6.24
N ARG A 59 7.29 -6.59 -5.48
CA ARG A 59 6.37 -7.19 -4.52
C ARG A 59 5.16 -7.87 -5.17
N LYS A 60 4.65 -7.34 -6.29
CA LYS A 60 3.48 -7.89 -6.99
C LYS A 60 3.72 -9.29 -7.55
N VAL A 61 4.97 -9.61 -7.91
CA VAL A 61 5.37 -10.93 -8.43
C VAL A 61 5.25 -12.04 -7.37
N ILE A 62 5.33 -11.69 -6.08
CA ILE A 62 5.55 -12.67 -5.00
C ILE A 62 4.25 -13.10 -4.29
N LYS A 63 3.14 -12.34 -4.38
CA LYS A 63 1.94 -12.56 -3.52
C LYS A 63 0.61 -12.38 -4.27
N TYR A 64 -0.28 -13.39 -4.16
CA TYR A 64 -1.69 -13.35 -4.60
C TYR A 64 -2.64 -12.72 -3.56
N SER A 65 -2.23 -11.66 -2.85
CA SER A 65 -3.10 -11.02 -1.85
C SER A 65 -3.81 -9.79 -2.43
N LYS A 66 -5.03 -9.51 -1.96
CA LYS A 66 -5.72 -8.24 -2.26
C LYS A 66 -5.03 -7.02 -1.66
N TYR A 67 -4.30 -7.20 -0.56
CA TYR A 67 -3.56 -6.14 0.12
C TYR A 67 -2.16 -6.03 -0.43
N VAL A 68 -1.69 -4.78 -0.62
CA VAL A 68 -0.30 -4.51 -0.95
C VAL A 68 0.55 -5.12 0.13
N PHE A 69 0.37 -4.76 1.40
CA PHE A 69 1.17 -5.25 2.55
C PHE A 69 0.45 -6.31 3.39
N ALA A 70 0.22 -7.51 2.83
CA ALA A 70 -0.31 -8.63 3.61
C ALA A 70 0.70 -9.15 4.64
N GLY A 71 0.29 -9.20 5.92
CA GLY A 71 1.01 -9.93 6.96
C GLY A 71 0.62 -11.42 6.99
N ASP A 72 1.44 -12.24 7.63
CA ASP A 72 1.18 -13.69 7.80
C ASP A 72 0.25 -13.96 9.00
N GLY A 73 -0.46 -12.93 9.47
CA GLY A 73 -1.37 -13.04 10.59
C GLY A 73 -2.46 -14.04 10.27
N LYS A 74 -2.45 -15.19 10.97
CA LYS A 74 -3.65 -16.03 11.08
C LYS A 74 -4.79 -15.10 11.47
N ALA A 75 -5.78 -14.97 10.59
CA ALA A 75 -7.08 -14.47 11.04
C ALA A 75 -7.53 -15.45 12.12
N LEU A 76 -7.43 -15.07 13.40
CA LEU A 76 -8.15 -15.76 14.44
C LEU A 76 -9.62 -15.52 14.12
N GLY A 77 -10.26 -16.51 13.52
CA GLY A 77 -11.71 -16.63 13.56
C GLY A 77 -12.09 -16.89 15.00
N ILE A 78 -12.41 -15.81 15.72
CA ILE A 78 -13.19 -15.82 16.96
C ILE A 78 -14.25 -14.73 16.85
#